data_AF-A0A9Q9X9N8-F1
#
_entry.id   AF-A0A9Q9X9N8-F1
#
_cell.length_a   1.000
_cell.length_b   1.000
_cell.length_c   1.000
_cell.angle_alpha   90.00
_cell.angle_beta   90.00
_cell.angle_gamma   90.00
#
_symmetry.space_group_name_H-M   'P 1'
#
loop_
_entity.id
_entity.type
_entity.pdbx_description
1 polymer ?
#
loop_
_entity_poly.entity_id
_entity_poly.type
_entity_poly.pdbx_seq_one_letter_code
_entity_poly.pdbx_strand_id
1 'polypeptide(L)'
;MSMTMPLPDFYSYSPATGDGSGTEFSTAHEGRITGVRVYEYPNYGYYSNNYLNGIQLQYNSNWTELVGVNAYGNEKEMTHSSTMNILFQISGKYYSGYISELMFVTNEGALF
;
A
#
# COMPACT_ATOMS: atom_id res chain seq x y z
N MET A 1 -35.59 28.75 -6.64
CA MET A 1 -35.06 27.41 -6.99
C MET A 1 -33.62 27.38 -6.51
N SER A 2 -33.31 26.57 -5.50
CA SER A 2 -31.97 26.46 -4.93
C SER A 2 -31.12 25.58 -5.85
N MET A 3 -30.05 26.13 -6.41
CA MET A 3 -29.01 25.34 -7.08
C MET A 3 -28.22 24.64 -5.97
N THR A 4 -28.48 23.36 -5.74
CA THR A 4 -27.52 22.53 -4.99
C THR A 4 -26.29 22.42 -5.89
N MET A 5 -25.18 23.05 -5.51
CA MET A 5 -23.90 22.76 -6.16
C MET A 5 -23.54 21.32 -5.77
N PRO A 6 -23.26 20.42 -6.72
CA PRO A 6 -22.68 19.14 -6.36
C PRO A 6 -21.38 19.42 -5.61
N LEU A 7 -21.24 18.86 -4.41
CA LEU A 7 -19.96 18.83 -3.71
C LEU A 7 -18.93 18.22 -4.67
N PRO A 8 -17.71 18.76 -4.79
CA PRO A 8 -16.71 18.18 -5.68
C PRO A 8 -16.45 16.73 -5.27
N ASP A 9 -16.40 15.82 -6.24
CA ASP A 9 -15.98 14.43 -6.04
C ASP A 9 -14.47 14.42 -5.73
N PHE A 10 -14.12 14.67 -4.47
CA PHE A 10 -12.73 14.75 -4.00
C PHE A 10 -12.06 13.38 -3.82
N TYR A 11 -12.83 12.29 -3.92
CA TYR A 11 -12.35 10.93 -3.68
C TYR A 11 -12.52 10.09 -4.94
N SER A 12 -11.51 9.28 -5.22
CA SER A 12 -11.51 8.29 -6.28
C SER A 12 -10.97 6.97 -5.77
N TYR A 13 -11.35 5.87 -6.43
CA TYR A 13 -10.83 4.54 -6.15
C TYR A 13 -10.25 3.96 -7.44
N SER A 14 -8.98 3.57 -7.40
CA SER A 14 -8.35 2.82 -8.48
C SER A 14 -8.87 1.38 -8.46
N PRO A 15 -9.20 0.77 -9.61
CA PRO A 15 -9.71 -0.61 -9.65
C PRO A 15 -8.80 -1.61 -8.91
N ALA A 16 -9.42 -2.58 -8.24
CA ALA A 16 -8.71 -3.66 -7.59
C ALA A 16 -7.88 -4.46 -8.61
N THR A 17 -6.66 -4.84 -8.23
CA THR A 17 -5.73 -5.61 -9.07
C THR A 17 -5.35 -6.90 -8.36
N GLY A 18 -5.44 -8.04 -9.06
CA GLY A 18 -5.23 -9.39 -8.52
C GLY A 18 -6.18 -10.40 -9.15
N ASP A 19 -6.20 -11.63 -8.64
CA ASP A 19 -7.14 -12.67 -9.10
C ASP A 19 -8.46 -12.73 -8.31
N GLY A 20 -8.57 -11.95 -7.23
CA GLY A 20 -9.75 -11.92 -6.36
C GLY A 20 -9.80 -13.04 -5.32
N SER A 21 -8.70 -13.78 -5.12
CA SER A 21 -8.56 -14.76 -4.03
C SER A 21 -8.20 -14.08 -2.69
N GLY A 22 -8.35 -14.83 -1.59
CA GLY A 22 -8.03 -14.35 -0.24
C GLY A 22 -9.22 -13.68 0.48
N THR A 23 -8.91 -12.87 1.49
CA THR A 23 -9.90 -12.14 2.30
C THR A 23 -9.78 -10.65 1.98
N GLU A 24 -10.89 -10.04 1.55
CA GLU A 24 -10.95 -8.59 1.30
C GLU A 24 -10.69 -7.78 2.58
N PHE A 25 -10.02 -6.64 2.43
CA PHE A 25 -9.75 -5.72 3.54
C PHE A 25 -9.83 -4.27 3.08
N SER A 26 -10.05 -3.38 4.04
CA SER A 26 -9.91 -1.93 3.86
C SER A 26 -9.33 -1.33 5.15
N THR A 27 -8.46 -0.34 5.01
CA THR A 27 -7.81 0.32 6.15
C THR A 27 -7.74 1.82 5.91
N ALA A 28 -8.19 2.59 6.91
CA ALA A 28 -8.16 4.04 6.92
C ALA A 28 -8.04 4.50 8.38
N HIS A 29 -7.20 5.49 8.63
CA HIS A 29 -7.00 6.06 9.95
C HIS A 29 -6.93 7.59 9.86
N GLU A 30 -7.20 8.25 10.99
CA GLU A 30 -7.05 9.70 11.11
C GLU A 30 -5.59 10.13 10.91
N GLY A 31 -5.41 11.22 10.16
CA GLY A 31 -4.09 11.77 9.84
C GLY A 31 -3.57 11.37 8.46
N ARG A 32 -2.33 11.78 8.17
CA ARG A 32 -1.68 11.51 6.88
C ARG A 32 -0.86 10.22 6.96
N ILE A 33 -0.82 9.49 5.86
CA ILE A 33 0.14 8.40 5.69
C ILE A 33 1.54 9.01 5.68
N THR A 34 2.40 8.57 6.59
CA THR A 34 3.80 9.02 6.76
C THR A 34 4.82 7.91 6.49
N GLY A 35 4.34 6.68 6.29
CA GLY A 35 5.19 5.54 5.99
C GLY A 35 4.40 4.37 5.45
N VAL A 36 5.11 3.50 4.74
CA VAL A 36 4.60 2.24 4.21
C VAL A 36 5.60 1.15 4.58
N ARG A 37 5.08 0.02 5.00
CA ARG A 37 5.86 -1.19 5.24
C ARG A 37 5.22 -2.32 4.45
N VAL A 38 6.01 -3.01 3.66
CA VAL A 38 5.59 -4.21 2.93
C VAL A 38 6.40 -5.41 3.42
N TYR A 39 5.78 -6.57 3.37
CA TYR A 39 6.39 -7.83 3.75
C TYR A 39 6.54 -8.69 2.50
N GLU A 40 7.76 -9.12 2.25
CA GLU A 40 8.07 -10.02 1.14
C GLU A 40 7.97 -11.47 1.61
N TYR A 41 7.42 -12.33 0.77
CA TYR A 41 7.43 -13.76 1.05
C TYR A 41 8.88 -14.26 1.03
N PRO A 42 9.33 -14.99 2.07
CA PRO A 42 10.69 -15.45 2.15
C PRO A 42 10.96 -16.48 1.07
N ASN A 43 12.09 -16.30 0.40
CA ASN A 43 12.66 -17.31 -0.48
C ASN A 43 13.09 -18.51 0.39
N TYR A 44 12.42 -19.64 0.25
CA TYR A 44 12.80 -20.90 0.90
C TYR A 44 13.17 -21.95 -0.16
N GLY A 45 14.47 -22.19 -0.32
CA GLY A 45 15.00 -23.21 -1.23
C GLY A 45 14.86 -22.87 -2.71
N TYR A 46 14.57 -23.88 -3.55
CA TYR A 46 14.54 -23.75 -5.02
C TYR A 46 13.33 -22.95 -5.54
N TYR A 47 12.29 -22.76 -4.72
CA TYR A 47 11.10 -22.00 -5.10
C TYR A 47 11.22 -20.56 -4.63
N SER A 48 11.57 -19.70 -5.57
CA SER A 48 11.60 -18.25 -5.38
C SER A 48 10.19 -17.69 -5.52
N ASN A 49 9.54 -17.50 -4.37
CA ASN A 49 8.24 -16.86 -4.28
C ASN A 49 8.46 -15.36 -4.11
N ASN A 50 8.49 -14.64 -5.22
CA ASN A 50 8.68 -13.18 -5.22
C ASN A 50 7.31 -12.49 -5.25
N TYR A 51 6.63 -12.53 -4.10
CA TYR A 51 5.38 -11.80 -3.89
C TYR A 51 5.31 -11.17 -2.53
N LEU A 52 4.50 -10.12 -2.43
CA LEU A 52 4.19 -9.44 -1.18
C LEU A 52 3.12 -10.25 -0.44
N ASN A 53 3.36 -10.49 0.85
CA ASN A 53 2.44 -11.25 1.71
C ASN A 53 1.79 -10.38 2.80
N GLY A 54 2.25 -9.14 2.99
CA GLY A 54 1.65 -8.23 3.95
C GLY A 54 1.98 -6.76 3.72
N ILE A 55 1.16 -5.90 4.31
CA ILE A 55 1.31 -4.44 4.25
C ILE A 55 0.88 -3.78 5.57
N GLN A 56 1.57 -2.72 5.95
CA GLN A 56 1.19 -1.77 6.99
C GLN A 56 1.36 -0.35 6.48
N LEU A 57 0.49 0.53 6.95
CA LEU A 57 0.61 1.97 6.73
C LEU A 57 0.95 2.63 8.06
N GLN A 58 1.76 3.67 8.04
CA GLN A 58 1.98 4.52 9.19
C GLN A 58 1.16 5.79 9.05
N TYR A 59 0.40 6.15 10.07
CA TYR A 59 -0.31 7.42 10.16
C TYR A 59 0.31 8.26 11.25
N ASN A 60 0.89 9.41 10.87
CA ASN A 60 1.73 10.27 11.70
C ASN A 60 2.97 9.55 12.25
N SER A 61 2.80 8.67 13.24
CA SER A 61 3.89 7.87 13.85
C SER A 61 3.43 6.48 14.32
N ASN A 62 2.15 6.13 14.16
CA ASN A 62 1.60 4.84 14.56
C ASN A 62 1.39 3.95 13.33
N TRP A 63 1.87 2.72 13.41
CA TRP A 63 1.61 1.70 12.40
C TRP A 63 0.20 1.12 12.59
N THR A 64 -0.50 0.89 11.48
CA THR A 64 -1.74 0.11 11.49
C THR A 64 -1.49 -1.34 11.87
N GLU A 65 -2.54 -2.10 12.16
CA GLU A 65 -2.45 -3.55 12.19
C GLU A 65 -1.89 -4.09 10.86
N LEU A 66 -1.17 -5.21 10.93
CA LEU A 66 -0.67 -5.90 9.76
C LEU A 66 -1.83 -6.52 9.00
N VAL A 67 -1.95 -6.15 7.72
CA VAL A 67 -2.82 -6.87 6.79
C VAL A 67 -1.98 -7.90 6.05
N GLY A 68 -2.43 -9.15 6.06
CA GLY A 68 -1.72 -10.27 5.45
C GLY A 68 -0.91 -11.07 6.47
N VAL A 69 0.26 -11.56 6.07
CA VAL A 69 1.10 -12.46 6.87
C VAL A 69 2.52 -11.90 6.93
N ASN A 70 3.09 -11.80 8.13
CA ASN A 70 4.52 -11.58 8.29
C ASN A 70 5.21 -12.95 8.26
N ALA A 71 5.48 -13.45 7.05
CA ALA A 71 6.24 -14.68 6.92
C ALA A 71 7.73 -14.35 7.14
N TYR A 72 8.20 -14.56 8.37
CA TYR A 72 9.63 -14.64 8.72
C TYR A 72 10.45 -13.34 8.64
N GLY A 73 9.83 -12.16 8.79
CA GLY A 73 10.55 -10.92 9.11
C GLY A 73 11.27 -10.22 7.95
N ASN A 74 10.92 -10.51 6.69
CA ASN A 74 11.42 -9.77 5.53
C ASN A 74 10.59 -8.50 5.28
N GLU A 75 10.62 -7.60 6.25
CA GLU A 75 9.99 -6.28 6.13
C GLU A 75 10.87 -5.31 5.34
N LYS A 76 10.25 -4.63 4.38
CA LYS A 76 10.79 -3.47 3.70
C LYS A 76 9.98 -2.27 4.15
N GLU A 77 10.66 -1.33 4.80
CA GLU A 77 10.05 -0.15 5.36
C GLU A 77 10.54 1.11 4.66
N MET A 78 9.61 2.03 4.44
CA MET A 78 9.85 3.39 4.02
C MET A 78 9.08 4.31 4.97
N THR A 79 9.78 5.13 5.74
CA THR A 79 9.21 6.15 6.63
C THR A 79 9.80 7.51 6.31
N HIS A 80 8.97 8.56 6.41
CA HIS A 80 9.40 9.93 6.17
C HIS A 80 9.01 10.86 7.32
N SER A 81 9.93 11.74 7.68
CA SER A 81 9.79 12.69 8.80
C SER A 81 9.19 14.04 8.42
N SER A 82 9.02 14.32 7.12
CA SER A 82 8.56 15.61 6.63
C SER A 82 7.10 15.58 6.14
N THR A 83 6.39 16.67 6.42
CA THR A 83 5.00 17.00 6.05
C THR A 83 4.76 17.10 4.52
N MET A 84 5.71 16.67 3.69
CA MET A 84 5.82 17.00 2.26
C MET A 84 5.77 15.80 1.32
N ASN A 85 5.27 14.63 1.71
CA ASN A 85 5.17 13.49 0.80
C ASN A 85 3.75 12.92 0.71
N ILE A 86 3.01 13.34 -0.31
CA ILE A 86 1.75 12.71 -0.71
C ILE A 86 2.11 11.54 -1.63
N LEU A 87 1.70 10.32 -1.26
CA LEU A 87 1.61 9.21 -2.21
C LEU A 87 0.58 9.61 -3.26
N PHE A 88 1.03 10.04 -4.43
CA PHE A 88 0.12 10.47 -5.50
C PHE A 88 -0.04 9.42 -6.58
N GLN A 89 0.91 8.48 -6.71
CA GLN A 89 0.80 7.38 -7.64
C GLN A 89 1.37 6.11 -7.01
N ILE A 90 0.64 5.02 -7.22
CA ILE A 90 1.04 3.66 -6.90
C ILE A 90 1.01 2.90 -8.22
N SER A 91 2.08 2.18 -8.52
CA SER A 91 2.13 1.24 -9.63
C SER A 91 2.64 -0.10 -9.13
N GLY A 92 2.46 -1.16 -9.90
CA GLY A 92 2.89 -2.47 -9.45
C GLY A 92 2.74 -3.53 -10.53
N LYS A 93 3.23 -4.73 -10.19
CA LYS A 93 3.05 -5.95 -10.99
C LYS A 93 2.39 -7.00 -10.12
N TYR A 94 1.64 -7.88 -10.77
CA TYR A 94 1.11 -9.08 -10.15
C TYR A 94 1.44 -10.29 -11.02
N TYR A 95 1.64 -11.44 -10.39
CA TYR A 95 1.91 -12.69 -11.06
C TYR A 95 1.17 -13.83 -10.34
N SER A 96 0.48 -14.67 -11.12
CA SER A 96 -0.26 -15.83 -10.60
C SER A 96 -1.23 -15.49 -9.47
N GLY A 97 -1.87 -14.32 -9.52
CA GLY A 97 -2.85 -13.84 -8.55
C GLY A 97 -2.30 -13.01 -7.39
N TYR A 98 -0.98 -13.00 -7.19
CA TYR A 98 -0.33 -12.30 -6.09
C TYR A 98 0.37 -11.03 -6.57
N ILE A 99 0.36 -9.99 -5.73
CA ILE A 99 1.13 -8.76 -5.97
C ILE A 99 2.62 -9.09 -5.83
N SER A 100 3.39 -8.87 -6.89
CA SER A 100 4.83 -9.17 -6.91
C SER A 100 5.69 -7.94 -6.64
N GLU A 101 5.24 -6.77 -7.10
CA GLU A 101 5.97 -5.52 -6.99
C GLU A 101 4.99 -4.37 -6.71
N LEU A 102 5.40 -3.43 -5.87
CA LEU A 102 4.73 -2.14 -5.68
C LEU A 102 5.79 -1.05 -5.78
N MET A 103 5.47 0.01 -6.52
CA MET A 103 6.25 1.22 -6.59
C MET A 103 5.43 2.42 -6.11
N PHE A 104 5.98 3.14 -5.14
CA PHE A 104 5.36 4.31 -4.54
C PHE A 104 6.00 5.59 -5.10
N VAL A 105 5.18 6.50 -5.62
CA VAL A 105 5.66 7.77 -6.14
C VAL A 105 5.20 8.90 -5.24
N THR A 106 6.17 9.66 -4.74
CA THR A 106 5.94 10.85 -3.92
C THR A 106 6.22 12.10 -4.73
N ASN A 107 5.70 13.24 -4.29
CA ASN A 107 5.92 14.54 -4.95
C ASN A 107 7.38 15.01 -4.94
N GLU A 108 8.28 14.29 -4.25
CA GLU A 108 9.73 14.51 -4.29
C GLU A 108 10.46 13.56 -5.27
N GLY A 109 9.75 12.59 -5.86
CA GLY A 109 10.27 11.65 -6.84
C GLY A 109 9.71 10.22 -6.68
N ALA A 110 10.10 9.33 -7.58
CA ALA A 110 9.83 7.91 -7.43
C ALA A 110 10.71 7.32 -6.32
N LEU A 111 10.11 6.58 -5.40
CA LEU A 111 10.80 5.95 -4.28
C LEU A 111 10.24 4.55 -4.04
N PHE A 112 11.14 3.58 -4.19
CA PHE A 112 10.96 2.15 -3.93
C PHE A 112 10.03 1.46 -4.92
#